data_AF-A0A9E3BU57-F1
#
_entry.id   AF-A0A9E3BU57-F1
#
_cell.length_a   1.000
_cell.length_b   1.000
_cell.length_c   1.000
_cell.angle_alpha   90.00
_cell.angle_beta   90.00
_cell.angle_gamma   90.00
#
_symmetry.space_group_name_H-M   'P 1'
#
loop_
_entity.id
_entity.type
_entity.pdbx_description
1 polymer ?
#
loop_
_entity_poly.entity_id
_entity_poly.type
_entity_poly.pdbx_seq_one_letter_code
_entity_poly.pdbx_strand_id
1 'polypeptide(L)' 'SGRESALRALQAVGFAITAIRDTTPVPHNGCRPRKRRRV' A
#
# COMPACT_ATOMS: atom_id res chain seq x y z
N SER A 1 7.78 -6.36 -0.42
CA SER A 1 6.80 -5.38 0.11
C SER A 1 7.51 -4.03 0.18
N GLY A 2 7.16 -3.07 -0.69
CA GLY A 2 7.88 -1.79 -0.79
C GLY A 2 7.34 -0.67 0.10
N ARG A 3 6.18 -0.88 0.76
CA ARG A 3 5.51 0.15 1.57
C ARG A 3 6.38 0.66 2.71
N GLU A 4 6.86 -0.25 3.56
CA GLU A 4 7.74 0.10 4.69
C GLU A 4 9.08 0.68 4.24
N SER A 5 9.65 0.13 3.16
CA SER A 5 10.93 0.58 2.61
C SER A 5 10.87 2.03 2.13
N ALA A 6 9.79 2.42 1.46
CA ALA A 6 9.59 3.82 1.02
C ALA A 6 9.42 4.77 2.21
N LEU A 7 8.69 4.33 3.25
CA LEU A 7 8.45 5.09 4.46
C LEU A 7 9.76 5.41 5.20
N ARG A 8 10.63 4.40 5.38
CA ARG A 8 11.94 4.56 6.02
C ARG A 8 12.89 5.43 5.21
N ALA A 9 12.86 5.31 3.87
CA ALA A 9 13.68 6.15 3.00
C ALA A 9 13.32 7.64 3.15
N LEU A 10 12.02 7.98 3.20
CA LEU A 10 11.58 9.36 3.40
C LEU A 10 11.97 9.90 4.78
N GLN A 11 11.89 9.07 5.83
CA GLN A 11 12.38 9.45 7.16
C GLN A 11 13.89 9.69 7.18
N ALA A 12 14.68 8.86 6.48
CA ALA A 12 16.13 9.01 6.39
C ALA A 12 16.57 10.29 5.66
N VAL A 13 15.75 10.79 4.73
CA VAL A 13 15.97 12.07 4.02
C VAL A 13 15.63 13.28 4.92
N GLY A 14 15.07 13.07 6.11
CA GLY A 14 14.77 14.12 7.08
C GLY A 14 13.34 14.65 7.05
N PHE A 15 12.42 13.97 6.35
CA PHE A 15 11.00 14.32 6.39
C PHE A 15 10.36 13.84 7.70
N ALA A 16 9.68 14.76 8.39
CA ALA A 16 8.83 14.45 9.54
C ALA A 16 7.46 13.98 9.05
N ILE A 17 7.17 12.68 9.22
CA ILE A 17 5.90 12.09 8.80
C ILE A 17 4.88 12.29 9.91
N THR A 18 3.88 13.14 9.66
CA THR A 18 2.87 13.55 10.66
C THR A 18 1.69 12.59 10.75
N ALA A 19 1.34 11.93 9.66
CA ALA A 19 0.27 10.92 9.61
C ALA A 19 0.50 9.93 8.48
N ILE A 20 0.06 8.68 8.70
CA ILE A 20 0.06 7.63 7.68
C ILE A 20 -1.38 7.20 7.50
N ARG A 21 -1.89 7.30 6.26
CA ARG A 21 -3.22 6.83 5.89
C ARG A 21 -3.09 5.70 4.89
N ASP A 22 -3.81 4.61 5.11
CA ASP A 22 -3.89 3.53 4.14
C ASP A 22 -5.11 3.75 3.24
N THR A 23 -4.86 4.05 1.97
CA THR A 23 -5.91 4.25 0.95
C THR A 23 -6.04 3.04 0.05
N THR A 24 -5.71 1.84 0.55
CA THR A 24 -5.90 0.59 -0.18
C THR A 24 -7.40 0.42 -0.49
N PRO A 25 -7.81 0.33 -1.76
CA PRO A 25 -9.22 0.28 -2.11
C PRO A 25 -9.83 -1.05 -1.67
N VAL A 26 -10.92 -0.98 -0.89
CA VAL A 26 -11.76 -2.13 -0.55
C VAL A 26 -13.00 -2.08 -1.43
N PRO A 27 -13.25 -3.07 -2.29
CA PRO A 27 -14.40 -3.04 -3.18
C PRO A 27 -15.69 -3.40 -2.42
N HIS A 28 -16.71 -2.56 -2.52
CA HIS A 28 -18.07 -2.89 -2.08
C HIS A 28 -18.79 -3.69 -3.19
N ASN A 29 -18.53 -5.00 -3.28
CA ASN A 29 -19.10 -5.90 -4.30
C ASN A 29 -18.91 -5.42 -5.76
N GLY A 30 -17.74 -4.89 -6.08
CA GLY A 30 -17.38 -4.36 -7.41
C GLY A 30 -17.09 -5.44 -8.46
N CYS A 31 -16.10 -5.20 -9.34
CA CYS A 31 -15.74 -6.15 -10.41
C CYS A 31 -15.26 -7.51 -9.87
N ARG A 32 -15.61 -8.60 -10.57
CA ARG A 32 -15.16 -9.96 -10.25
C ARG A 32 -13.62 -10.07 -10.32
N PRO A 33 -12.93 -10.52 -9.24
CA PRO A 33 -11.50 -10.76 -9.28
C PRO A 33 -11.11 -11.80 -10.33
N ARG A 34 -9.89 -11.68 -10.86
CA ARG A 34 -9.37 -12.63 -11.85
C ARG A 34 -9.29 -14.04 -11.24
N LYS A 35 -9.51 -15.06 -12.08
CA LYS A 35 -9.39 -16.48 -11.68
C LYS A 35 -8.02 -16.72 -11.03
N ARG A 36 -8.00 -17.41 -9.88
CA ARG A 36 -6.76 -17.78 -9.18
C ARG A 36 -5.85 -18.56 -10.15
N ARG A 37 -4.59 -18.14 -10.25
CA ARG A 37 -3.58 -18.83 -11.06
C ARG A 37 -3.34 -20.23 -10.47
N ARG A 38 -3.21 -21.23 -11.33
CA ARG A 38 -2.78 -22.60 -10.97
C ARG A 38 -1.26 -22.65 -11.10
N VAL A 39 -0.58 -22.08 -10.13
CA VAL A 39 0.86 -22.20 -9.92
C VAL A 39 1.05 -22.61 -8.47
#